data_AF-A0A2A5A9V0-F1
#
_entry.id   AF-A0A2A5A9V0-F1
#
_cell.length_a   1.000
_cell.length_b   1.000
_cell.length_c   1.000
_cell.angle_alpha   90.00
_cell.angle_beta   90.00
_cell.angle_gamma   90.00
#
_symmetry.space_group_name_H-M   'P 1'
#
loop_
_entity.id
_entity.type
_entity.pdbx_description
1 polymer ?
#
loop_
_entity_poly.entity_id
_entity_poly.type
_entity_poly.pdbx_seq_one_letter_code
_entity_poly.pdbx_strand_id
1 'polypeptide(L)'
;MKSWLIKLAVCCFILPGSIATAFATSTSATQSKNTVSEPEYQAFLKYSKLSPGNLSKDRATFSRLSDLQVKELVESFNVSHFGFLHPIKIPGREIPAVLHRKIQQLSVMAVWDGKMKPIPFQFDEYDSKSRYIYIPEINTNAIDGVYGEVDPNDELIFMLRDASEQRYDQGVTAPQNGNLLKEFTFTDRQGRNRYAYLIEHNSQRSDVDYIRYTQTEDNANIDTTFFNLDFNPENFLEFRDLSNNYGSDAHHKILDEIYFEASANIFSKYFKVGFNSVDNVRIKILGVRDGPVRATVYSKIYLVVAGISLFGMNSEVSFYEQGLIFPNRTEVGKGTVLANLIKNPQILFYCDLNVEGGNLTTQAFVDQHQEQVIVHIDGEMDSKEKQTMEVELPGNWVWVQHGEGWEVMSTFKLSDTAFDGMTSSIFYVDDKDIVSQHERIPGALPHIGLQLKGLPTDMSGLEKLDMEYAFWFADTVGEKGPLEFYKDEQSPPTLQVSDIDSSHSNTQTESLASTD
;
A
#
# COMPACT_ATOMS: atom_id res chain seq x y z
N MET A 1 42.44 -28.30 38.70
CA MET A 1 43.89 -27.98 38.77
C MET A 1 44.36 -27.88 37.33
N LYS A 2 44.52 -26.65 36.79
CA LYS A 2 45.80 -25.90 36.77
C LYS A 2 46.92 -26.77 36.19
N SER A 3 47.66 -26.41 35.15
CA SER A 3 48.20 -25.11 34.73
C SER A 3 48.92 -25.40 33.40
N TRP A 4 48.72 -24.66 32.32
CA TRP A 4 49.33 -23.36 32.03
C TRP A 4 50.86 -23.37 32.02
N LEU A 5 51.44 -22.67 31.03
CA LEU A 5 52.71 -21.91 30.99
C LEU A 5 53.15 -21.85 29.49
N ILE A 6 53.52 -20.73 28.84
CA ILE A 6 54.06 -19.41 29.25
C ILE A 6 53.97 -18.47 28.02
N LYS A 7 53.36 -17.27 28.11
CA LYS A 7 53.90 -15.90 28.37
C LYS A 7 54.73 -15.30 27.20
N LEU A 8 54.81 -13.98 26.93
CA LEU A 8 54.81 -12.69 27.68
C LEU A 8 54.42 -11.58 26.66
N ALA A 9 54.07 -10.31 26.93
CA ALA A 9 53.80 -9.43 28.09
C ALA A 9 53.36 -8.05 27.48
N VAL A 10 52.75 -7.07 28.14
CA VAL A 10 53.24 -6.21 29.25
C VAL A 10 52.08 -5.34 29.81
N CYS A 11 52.12 -5.13 31.13
CA CYS A 11 51.58 -4.12 32.08
C CYS A 11 51.25 -2.69 31.55
N CYS A 12 50.54 -1.74 32.20
CA CYS A 12 49.91 -1.51 33.52
C CYS A 12 49.09 -0.17 33.46
N PHE A 13 48.22 0.05 34.47
CA PHE A 13 47.39 1.22 34.88
C PHE A 13 47.74 2.69 34.49
N ILE A 14 46.70 3.54 34.30
CA ILE A 14 46.38 4.85 34.97
C ILE A 14 45.12 5.52 34.30
N LEU A 15 44.13 5.95 35.10
CA LEU A 15 43.05 6.93 34.76
C LEU A 15 43.55 8.37 35.07
N PRO A 16 42.93 9.50 34.65
CA PRO A 16 41.92 9.78 33.61
C PRO A 16 42.38 10.93 32.66
N GLY A 17 41.80 11.06 31.47
CA GLY A 17 42.15 12.17 30.57
C GLY A 17 41.18 12.35 29.42
N SER A 18 40.38 13.42 29.50
CA SER A 18 39.48 13.90 28.47
C SER A 18 40.18 14.01 27.11
N ILE A 19 39.74 13.21 26.14
CA ILE A 19 39.99 13.46 24.72
C ILE A 19 38.67 13.24 24.00
N ALA A 20 38.08 14.36 23.57
CA ALA A 20 37.04 14.38 22.55
C ALA A 20 37.57 13.62 21.32
N THR A 21 37.02 12.45 21.06
CA THR A 21 37.20 11.75 19.79
C THR A 21 35.88 11.86 19.06
N ALA A 22 35.92 12.65 18.00
CA ALA A 22 34.84 12.75 17.04
C ALA A 22 34.46 11.35 16.58
N PHE A 23 33.17 11.02 16.65
CA PHE A 23 32.61 9.95 15.84
C PHE A 23 32.84 10.34 14.39
N ALA A 24 33.91 9.79 13.80
CA ALA A 24 33.97 9.66 12.36
C ALA A 24 32.89 8.64 12.00
N THR A 25 31.74 9.14 11.57
CA THR A 25 30.84 8.37 10.73
C THR A 25 31.69 7.81 9.61
N SER A 26 31.87 6.49 9.61
CA SER A 26 32.34 5.81 8.42
C SER A 26 31.20 5.89 7.43
N THR A 27 31.15 7.00 6.69
CA THR A 27 30.53 7.00 5.38
C THR A 27 31.36 6.05 4.54
N SER A 28 30.97 4.77 4.53
CA SER A 28 31.24 3.93 3.38
C SER A 28 30.66 4.68 2.19
N ALA A 29 31.55 5.32 1.43
CA ALA A 29 31.25 5.80 0.10
C ALA A 29 30.99 4.58 -0.78
N THR A 30 29.79 4.01 -0.66
CA THR A 30 29.16 3.27 -1.75
C THR A 30 29.17 4.22 -2.94
N GLN A 31 29.86 3.82 -4.00
CA GLN A 31 29.86 4.54 -5.27
C GLN A 31 28.41 4.89 -5.62
N SER A 32 28.12 6.18 -5.82
CA SER A 32 26.79 6.62 -6.24
C SER A 32 26.47 5.99 -7.60
N LYS A 33 25.80 4.85 -7.59
CA LYS A 33 25.18 4.30 -8.79
C LYS A 33 24.06 5.27 -9.17
N ASN A 34 24.19 5.85 -10.36
CA ASN A 34 23.14 6.53 -11.12
C ASN A 34 22.30 7.59 -10.38
N THR A 35 22.91 8.64 -9.84
CA THR A 35 22.16 9.80 -9.37
C THR A 35 21.97 10.84 -10.48
N VAL A 36 20.75 11.34 -10.64
CA VAL A 36 20.41 12.44 -11.55
C VAL A 36 21.15 13.71 -11.12
N SER A 37 21.78 14.41 -12.08
CA SER A 37 22.49 15.67 -11.78
C SER A 37 21.52 16.78 -11.35
N GLU A 38 21.96 17.73 -10.53
CA GLU A 38 21.08 18.80 -10.04
C GLU A 38 20.33 19.57 -11.16
N PRO A 39 20.96 19.97 -12.28
CA PRO A 39 20.23 20.62 -13.37
C PRO A 39 19.18 19.72 -14.04
N GLU A 40 19.48 18.43 -14.16
CA GLU A 40 18.56 17.42 -14.73
C GLU A 40 17.39 17.18 -13.77
N TYR A 41 17.65 17.10 -12.47
CA TYR A 41 16.63 16.98 -11.43
C TYR A 41 15.70 18.19 -11.40
N GLN A 42 16.23 19.41 -11.44
CA GLN A 42 15.40 20.62 -11.50
C GLN A 42 14.54 20.68 -12.78
N ALA A 43 15.06 20.18 -13.92
CA ALA A 43 14.27 20.05 -15.14
C ALA A 43 13.15 19.01 -14.99
N PHE A 44 13.44 17.86 -14.38
CA PHE A 44 12.47 16.81 -14.09
C PHE A 44 11.39 17.27 -13.10
N LEU A 45 11.76 17.97 -12.04
CA LEU A 45 10.85 18.55 -11.05
C LEU A 45 9.89 19.55 -11.72
N LYS A 46 10.44 20.46 -12.53
CA LYS A 46 9.64 21.41 -13.31
C LYS A 46 8.69 20.68 -14.26
N TYR A 47 9.18 19.67 -14.99
CA TYR A 47 8.38 18.85 -15.89
C TYR A 47 7.24 18.14 -15.16
N SER A 48 7.53 17.52 -14.02
CA SER A 48 6.54 16.82 -13.18
C SER A 48 5.42 17.74 -12.70
N LYS A 49 5.75 19.01 -12.43
CA LYS A 49 4.77 20.05 -12.04
C LYS A 49 4.00 20.69 -13.20
N LEU A 50 4.31 20.36 -14.45
CA LEU A 50 3.54 20.89 -15.58
C LEU A 50 2.19 20.19 -15.75
N SER A 51 2.07 18.92 -15.39
CA SER A 51 0.86 18.14 -15.66
C SER A 51 0.69 17.02 -14.63
N PRO A 52 -0.55 16.68 -14.26
CA PRO A 52 -0.87 15.46 -13.54
C PRO A 52 -0.20 14.24 -14.19
N GLY A 53 0.36 13.36 -13.36
CA GLY A 53 0.96 12.10 -13.80
C GLY A 53 2.20 12.17 -14.71
N ASN A 54 2.80 13.36 -14.93
CA ASN A 54 4.07 13.46 -15.69
C ASN A 54 5.21 12.67 -15.03
N LEU A 55 5.17 12.54 -13.69
CA LEU A 55 6.03 11.65 -12.92
C LEU A 55 6.10 10.25 -13.53
N SER A 56 4.94 9.67 -13.79
CA SER A 56 4.78 8.28 -14.25
C SER A 56 5.07 8.11 -15.74
N LYS A 57 5.21 9.21 -16.49
CA LYS A 57 5.62 9.18 -17.90
C LYS A 57 7.13 9.06 -18.06
N ASP A 58 7.90 9.66 -17.16
CA ASP A 58 9.36 9.64 -17.20
C ASP A 58 9.93 8.78 -16.06
N ARG A 59 9.52 7.51 -16.06
CA ARG A 59 9.95 6.49 -15.09
C ARG A 59 11.47 6.27 -15.10
N ALA A 60 12.10 6.45 -16.26
CA ALA A 60 13.55 6.25 -16.43
C ALA A 60 14.39 7.33 -15.74
N THR A 61 13.88 8.57 -15.65
CA THR A 61 14.50 9.59 -14.81
C THR A 61 14.14 9.36 -13.35
N PHE A 62 12.89 9.02 -13.04
CA PHE A 62 12.44 8.73 -11.68
C PHE A 62 13.27 7.62 -11.00
N SER A 63 13.54 6.52 -11.72
CA SER A 63 14.30 5.37 -11.20
C SER A 63 15.77 5.66 -10.88
N ARG A 64 16.28 6.83 -11.28
CA ARG A 64 17.66 7.30 -11.05
C ARG A 64 17.72 8.44 -10.03
N LEU A 65 16.59 8.83 -9.44
CA LEU A 65 16.59 9.82 -8.38
C LEU A 65 17.24 9.25 -7.13
N SER A 66 18.03 10.07 -6.45
CA SER A 66 18.49 9.74 -5.10
C SER A 66 17.32 9.81 -4.11
N ASP A 67 17.48 9.17 -2.97
CA ASP A 67 16.48 9.15 -1.89
C ASP A 67 16.06 10.58 -1.48
N LEU A 68 17.03 11.51 -1.42
CA LEU A 68 16.78 12.92 -1.14
C LEU A 68 15.96 13.60 -2.26
N GLN A 69 16.28 13.30 -3.53
CA GLN A 69 15.54 13.85 -4.67
C GLN A 69 14.10 13.32 -4.73
N VAL A 70 13.86 12.06 -4.36
CA VAL A 70 12.50 11.51 -4.27
C VAL A 70 11.72 12.21 -3.16
N LYS A 71 12.33 12.36 -1.96
CA LYS A 71 11.71 13.09 -0.84
C LYS A 71 11.35 14.53 -1.23
N GLU A 72 12.31 15.28 -1.76
CA GLU A 72 12.09 16.67 -2.17
C GLU A 72 11.04 16.79 -3.27
N LEU A 73 11.03 15.85 -4.23
CA LEU A 73 10.00 15.77 -5.26
C LEU A 73 8.61 15.63 -4.63
N VAL A 74 8.41 14.66 -3.73
CA VAL A 74 7.12 14.43 -3.05
C VAL A 74 6.68 15.65 -2.24
N GLU A 75 7.58 16.23 -1.44
CA GLU A 75 7.31 17.44 -0.66
C GLU A 75 6.94 18.62 -1.55
N SER A 76 7.52 18.71 -2.75
CA SER A 76 7.23 19.75 -3.71
C SER A 76 5.78 19.72 -4.22
N PHE A 77 5.10 18.57 -4.15
CA PHE A 77 3.69 18.44 -4.49
C PHE A 77 2.77 18.94 -3.38
N ASN A 78 3.28 19.43 -2.24
CA ASN A 78 2.50 19.98 -1.11
C ASN A 78 1.36 19.05 -0.64
N VAL A 79 1.65 17.76 -0.58
CA VAL A 79 0.83 16.72 0.06
C VAL A 79 1.65 16.06 1.17
N SER A 80 1.05 15.25 2.03
CA SER A 80 1.87 14.40 2.91
C SER A 80 2.44 13.23 2.11
N HIS A 81 3.46 12.55 2.64
CA HIS A 81 3.98 11.34 2.00
C HIS A 81 2.88 10.29 1.79
N PHE A 82 1.97 10.13 2.77
CA PHE A 82 0.77 9.30 2.58
C PHE A 82 -0.18 9.89 1.52
N GLY A 83 -0.46 11.20 1.58
CA GLY A 83 -1.33 11.85 0.59
C GLY A 83 -0.82 11.73 -0.85
N PHE A 84 0.48 11.60 -1.05
CA PHE A 84 1.08 11.41 -2.37
C PHE A 84 0.70 10.08 -3.03
N LEU A 85 0.64 9.01 -2.24
CA LEU A 85 0.28 7.66 -2.67
C LEU A 85 -1.21 7.35 -2.49
N HIS A 86 -1.98 8.23 -1.85
CA HIS A 86 -3.37 7.98 -1.49
C HIS A 86 -4.31 8.03 -2.71
N PRO A 87 -4.97 6.91 -3.08
CA PRO A 87 -6.07 6.94 -4.02
C PRO A 87 -7.33 7.48 -3.33
N ILE A 88 -7.91 8.52 -3.91
CA ILE A 88 -9.23 9.01 -3.53
C ILE A 88 -10.27 8.08 -4.11
N LYS A 89 -11.26 7.69 -3.29
CA LYS A 89 -12.44 6.92 -3.70
C LYS A 89 -13.68 7.69 -3.31
N ILE A 90 -14.51 8.07 -4.29
CA ILE A 90 -15.74 8.81 -4.06
C ILE A 90 -16.93 7.96 -4.52
N PRO A 91 -17.77 7.46 -3.61
CA PRO A 91 -18.98 6.75 -3.97
C PRO A 91 -19.93 7.61 -4.82
N GLY A 92 -20.59 7.04 -5.83
CA GLY A 92 -21.52 7.76 -6.70
C GLY A 92 -22.65 8.47 -5.93
N ARG A 93 -23.10 7.89 -4.81
CA ARG A 93 -24.08 8.51 -3.89
C ARG A 93 -23.62 9.84 -3.27
N GLU A 94 -22.32 10.08 -3.16
CA GLU A 94 -21.76 11.36 -2.69
C GLU A 94 -21.75 12.43 -3.78
N ILE A 95 -22.07 12.05 -5.02
CA ILE A 95 -22.16 12.94 -6.17
C ILE A 95 -23.55 12.79 -6.84
N PRO A 96 -24.68 13.12 -6.17
CA PRO A 96 -26.02 12.82 -6.69
C PRO A 96 -26.29 13.35 -8.12
N ALA A 97 -25.60 14.43 -8.52
CA ALA A 97 -25.74 15.03 -9.84
C ALA A 97 -25.29 14.12 -11.00
N VAL A 98 -24.57 13.02 -10.75
CA VAL A 98 -23.99 12.15 -11.79
C VAL A 98 -24.68 10.80 -11.92
N LEU A 99 -25.59 10.46 -11.01
CA LEU A 99 -26.28 9.18 -11.04
C LEU A 99 -26.99 8.98 -12.38
N HIS A 100 -26.90 7.77 -12.93
CA HIS A 100 -27.43 7.38 -14.25
C HIS A 100 -26.81 8.11 -15.45
N ARG A 101 -25.73 8.88 -15.25
CA ARG A 101 -24.94 9.39 -16.37
C ARG A 101 -23.99 8.32 -16.86
N LYS A 102 -23.75 8.31 -18.18
CA LYS A 102 -22.77 7.40 -18.78
C LYS A 102 -21.37 7.79 -18.33
N ILE A 103 -20.62 6.82 -17.78
CA ILE A 103 -19.24 7.00 -17.32
C ILE A 103 -18.37 7.59 -18.44
N GLN A 104 -18.56 7.15 -19.68
CA GLN A 104 -17.80 7.62 -20.84
C GLN A 104 -17.97 9.12 -21.15
N GLN A 105 -19.03 9.75 -20.65
CA GLN A 105 -19.29 11.18 -20.84
C GLN A 105 -18.67 12.05 -19.74
N LEU A 106 -18.16 11.43 -18.68
CA LEU A 106 -17.54 12.11 -17.55
C LEU A 106 -16.03 12.21 -17.73
N SER A 107 -15.44 13.25 -17.17
CA SER A 107 -14.01 13.46 -17.06
C SER A 107 -13.68 14.12 -15.75
N VAL A 108 -12.52 13.81 -15.17
CA VAL A 108 -11.97 14.57 -14.04
C VAL A 108 -10.79 15.42 -14.53
N MET A 109 -10.75 16.67 -14.08
CA MET A 109 -9.69 17.61 -14.42
C MET A 109 -9.20 18.36 -13.18
N ALA A 110 -8.00 18.89 -13.23
CA ALA A 110 -7.44 19.77 -12.21
C ALA A 110 -6.69 20.94 -12.87
N VAL A 111 -6.52 22.06 -12.16
CA VAL A 111 -5.81 23.23 -12.67
C VAL A 111 -4.31 23.04 -12.49
N TRP A 112 -3.60 22.78 -13.57
CA TRP A 112 -2.14 22.65 -13.57
C TRP A 112 -1.52 23.59 -14.58
N ASP A 113 -0.47 24.31 -14.17
CA ASP A 113 0.19 25.32 -15.02
C ASP A 113 -0.83 26.35 -15.57
N GLY A 114 -1.73 26.81 -14.70
CA GLY A 114 -2.77 27.79 -15.03
C GLY A 114 -3.82 27.32 -16.04
N LYS A 115 -3.96 26.00 -16.26
CA LYS A 115 -4.92 25.42 -17.22
C LYS A 115 -5.61 24.21 -16.63
N MET A 116 -6.88 24.00 -17.00
CA MET A 116 -7.57 22.75 -16.73
C MET A 116 -6.96 21.63 -17.58
N LYS A 117 -6.42 20.61 -16.91
CA LYS A 117 -5.83 19.41 -17.53
C LYS A 117 -6.52 18.16 -17.02
N PRO A 118 -6.76 17.15 -17.89
CA PRO A 118 -7.36 15.90 -17.46
C PRO A 118 -6.41 15.15 -16.52
N ILE A 119 -6.96 14.56 -15.47
CA ILE A 119 -6.23 13.67 -14.56
C ILE A 119 -6.57 12.21 -14.89
N PRO A 120 -5.71 11.23 -14.58
CA PRO A 120 -6.09 9.82 -14.56
C PRO A 120 -7.24 9.59 -13.60
N PHE A 121 -8.30 8.94 -14.07
CA PHE A 121 -9.42 8.54 -13.24
C PHE A 121 -10.06 7.27 -13.79
N GLN A 122 -10.77 6.55 -12.94
CA GLN A 122 -11.63 5.44 -13.34
C GLN A 122 -12.90 5.41 -12.50
N PHE A 123 -13.93 4.76 -13.04
CA PHE A 123 -15.09 4.35 -12.28
C PHE A 123 -15.04 2.84 -12.13
N ASP A 124 -15.15 2.40 -10.89
CA ASP A 124 -15.23 0.99 -10.55
C ASP A 124 -16.66 0.65 -10.18
N GLU A 125 -17.20 -0.28 -10.97
CA GLU A 125 -18.55 -0.81 -10.87
C GLU A 125 -18.49 -2.15 -10.14
N TYR A 126 -19.49 -2.43 -9.31
CA TYR A 126 -19.45 -3.57 -8.40
C TYR A 126 -20.58 -4.56 -8.65
N ASP A 127 -20.39 -5.82 -8.24
CA ASP A 127 -21.48 -6.78 -8.22
C ASP A 127 -22.48 -6.50 -7.08
N SER A 128 -23.73 -6.93 -7.27
CA SER A 128 -24.87 -6.58 -6.41
C SER A 128 -24.89 -7.31 -5.06
N LYS A 129 -23.99 -8.27 -4.82
CA LYS A 129 -24.07 -9.17 -3.65
C LYS A 129 -22.78 -9.19 -2.86
N SER A 130 -21.69 -9.60 -3.49
CA SER A 130 -20.38 -9.76 -2.89
C SER A 130 -19.56 -8.47 -2.92
N ARG A 131 -19.99 -7.47 -3.72
CA ARG A 131 -19.37 -6.15 -3.79
C ARG A 131 -17.91 -6.20 -4.26
N TYR A 132 -17.56 -7.20 -5.07
CA TYR A 132 -16.32 -7.24 -5.83
C TYR A 132 -16.45 -6.44 -7.11
N ILE A 133 -15.32 -6.06 -7.72
CA ILE A 133 -15.30 -5.44 -9.04
C ILE A 133 -16.12 -6.28 -10.04
N TYR A 134 -16.97 -5.61 -10.81
CA TYR A 134 -17.78 -6.23 -11.84
C TYR A 134 -17.05 -6.25 -13.18
N ILE A 135 -16.80 -7.46 -13.66
CA ILE A 135 -16.21 -7.78 -14.96
C ILE A 135 -17.29 -8.51 -15.77
N PRO A 136 -17.80 -7.92 -16.87
CA PRO A 136 -18.82 -8.54 -17.71
C PRO A 136 -18.43 -9.97 -18.10
N GLU A 137 -19.41 -10.88 -18.04
CA GLU A 137 -19.27 -12.30 -18.40
C GLU A 137 -18.38 -13.15 -17.48
N ILE A 138 -17.69 -12.54 -16.49
CA ILE A 138 -16.83 -13.23 -15.53
C ILE A 138 -17.50 -13.37 -14.15
N ASN A 139 -18.12 -12.30 -13.64
CA ASN A 139 -18.79 -12.36 -12.34
C ASN A 139 -20.02 -13.26 -12.39
N THR A 140 -20.26 -14.02 -11.31
CA THR A 140 -21.46 -14.86 -11.16
C THR A 140 -22.67 -14.09 -10.64
N ASN A 141 -22.44 -13.02 -9.90
CA ASN A 141 -23.48 -12.13 -9.40
C ASN A 141 -23.83 -11.09 -10.49
N ALA A 142 -25.07 -10.60 -10.46
CA ALA A 142 -25.47 -9.48 -11.31
C ALA A 142 -24.70 -8.20 -10.92
N ILE A 143 -24.61 -7.25 -11.85
CA ILE A 143 -24.11 -5.91 -11.55
C ILE A 143 -25.02 -5.18 -10.55
N ASP A 144 -24.44 -4.36 -9.69
CA ASP A 144 -25.16 -3.42 -8.82
C ASP A 144 -25.59 -2.17 -9.59
N GLY A 145 -26.67 -2.27 -10.37
CA GLY A 145 -27.23 -1.15 -11.14
C GLY A 145 -27.18 -1.37 -12.65
N VAL A 146 -26.59 -0.45 -13.41
CA VAL A 146 -26.56 -0.42 -14.87
C VAL A 146 -25.13 -0.26 -15.39
N TYR A 147 -24.65 -1.27 -16.12
CA TYR A 147 -23.27 -1.28 -16.60
C TYR A 147 -22.95 -0.09 -17.52
N GLY A 148 -21.88 0.63 -17.18
CA GLY A 148 -21.38 1.81 -17.90
C GLY A 148 -22.08 3.12 -17.52
N GLU A 149 -22.99 3.10 -16.56
CA GLU A 149 -23.60 4.28 -15.94
C GLU A 149 -23.14 4.41 -14.49
N VAL A 150 -23.16 5.63 -13.93
CA VAL A 150 -22.78 5.80 -12.52
C VAL A 150 -23.94 5.41 -11.63
N ASP A 151 -23.72 4.39 -10.81
CA ASP A 151 -24.64 3.93 -9.78
C ASP A 151 -24.24 4.43 -8.38
N PRO A 152 -25.15 4.41 -7.39
CA PRO A 152 -24.89 4.95 -6.05
C PRO A 152 -23.68 4.34 -5.33
N ASN A 153 -23.34 3.10 -5.67
CA ASN A 153 -22.27 2.35 -5.01
C ASN A 153 -21.03 2.13 -5.88
N ASP A 154 -20.99 2.72 -7.07
CA ASP A 154 -19.78 2.79 -7.87
C ASP A 154 -18.80 3.77 -7.23
N GLU A 155 -17.52 3.60 -7.50
CA GLU A 155 -16.48 4.47 -6.96
C GLU A 155 -15.77 5.21 -8.09
N LEU A 156 -15.80 6.55 -8.04
CA LEU A 156 -14.86 7.38 -8.79
C LEU A 156 -13.51 7.34 -8.08
N ILE A 157 -12.45 6.96 -8.80
CA ILE A 157 -11.11 6.78 -8.26
C ILE A 157 -10.09 7.63 -9.03
N PHE A 158 -9.22 8.34 -8.32
CA PHE A 158 -8.05 9.05 -8.85
C PHE A 158 -7.02 9.30 -7.74
N MET A 159 -5.79 9.68 -8.08
CA MET A 159 -4.74 9.93 -7.08
C MET A 159 -4.85 11.33 -6.49
N LEU A 160 -4.78 11.48 -5.16
CA LEU A 160 -4.87 12.80 -4.50
C LEU A 160 -3.82 13.79 -5.02
N ARG A 161 -2.60 13.31 -5.30
CA ARG A 161 -1.52 14.15 -5.83
C ARG A 161 -1.84 14.82 -7.18
N ASP A 162 -2.80 14.28 -7.95
CA ASP A 162 -3.25 14.87 -9.22
C ASP A 162 -4.25 16.02 -9.03
N ALA A 163 -4.91 16.09 -7.88
CA ALA A 163 -5.66 17.26 -7.48
C ALA A 163 -4.69 18.43 -7.21
N SER A 164 -5.08 19.63 -7.61
CA SER A 164 -4.20 20.80 -7.59
C SER A 164 -4.40 21.67 -6.37
N GLU A 165 -3.37 22.41 -5.96
CA GLU A 165 -3.50 23.52 -5.01
C GLU A 165 -4.20 24.73 -5.63
N GLN A 166 -4.15 24.85 -6.96
CA GLN A 166 -4.80 25.93 -7.68
C GLN A 166 -6.29 25.62 -7.84
N ARG A 167 -7.12 26.48 -7.25
CA ARG A 167 -8.56 26.44 -7.46
C ARG A 167 -8.89 27.00 -8.85
N TYR A 168 -9.94 26.46 -9.45
CA TYR A 168 -10.57 26.94 -10.66
C TYR A 168 -11.01 28.40 -10.54
N ASP A 169 -10.69 29.16 -11.58
CA ASP A 169 -11.17 30.51 -11.85
C ASP A 169 -11.80 30.52 -13.25
N GLN A 170 -13.07 30.92 -13.34
CA GLN A 170 -13.82 30.94 -14.60
C GLN A 170 -13.23 31.90 -15.65
N GLY A 171 -12.61 33.00 -15.23
CA GLY A 171 -12.00 33.98 -16.14
C GLY A 171 -10.64 33.56 -16.68
N VAL A 172 -9.96 32.62 -16.02
CA VAL A 172 -8.57 32.26 -16.30
C VAL A 172 -8.42 30.81 -16.78
N THR A 173 -9.18 29.90 -16.18
CA THR A 173 -8.96 28.44 -16.27
C THR A 173 -10.18 27.68 -16.78
N ALA A 174 -11.09 28.33 -17.51
CA ALA A 174 -12.25 27.67 -18.10
C ALA A 174 -11.84 26.40 -18.90
N PRO A 175 -12.57 25.27 -18.75
CA PRO A 175 -12.32 24.11 -19.60
C PRO A 175 -12.62 24.48 -21.05
N GLN A 176 -11.84 23.93 -21.98
CA GLN A 176 -12.04 24.19 -23.42
C GLN A 176 -13.41 23.68 -23.88
N ASN A 177 -13.83 22.52 -23.34
CA ASN A 177 -15.03 21.79 -23.73
C ASN A 177 -15.70 21.20 -22.48
N GLY A 178 -17.01 20.97 -22.55
CA GLY A 178 -17.77 20.28 -21.52
C GLY A 178 -18.34 21.19 -20.44
N ASN A 179 -19.21 20.61 -19.61
CA ASN A 179 -19.92 21.30 -18.54
C ASN A 179 -19.31 20.93 -17.20
N LEU A 180 -18.81 21.90 -16.47
CA LEU A 180 -18.31 21.71 -15.11
C LEU A 180 -19.49 21.34 -14.21
N LEU A 181 -19.47 20.12 -13.66
CA LEU A 181 -20.57 19.59 -12.85
C LEU A 181 -20.37 19.87 -11.36
N LYS A 182 -19.19 19.55 -10.84
CA LYS A 182 -18.86 19.61 -9.41
C LYS A 182 -17.40 19.98 -9.19
N GLU A 183 -17.16 20.70 -8.11
CA GLU A 183 -15.83 20.87 -7.51
C GLU A 183 -15.70 19.88 -6.35
N PHE A 184 -14.56 19.21 -6.30
CA PHE A 184 -14.12 18.40 -5.17
C PHE A 184 -13.03 19.17 -4.44
N THR A 185 -13.26 19.47 -3.17
CA THR A 185 -12.23 20.03 -2.28
C THR A 185 -11.82 18.95 -1.28
N PHE A 186 -10.52 18.69 -1.22
CA PHE A 186 -9.90 17.75 -0.28
C PHE A 186 -9.10 18.53 0.74
N THR A 187 -9.41 18.37 2.03
CA THR A 187 -8.66 19.01 3.11
C THR A 187 -7.99 17.95 3.97
N ASP A 188 -6.66 17.96 4.00
CA ASP A 188 -5.91 17.03 4.84
C ASP A 188 -5.84 17.47 6.32
N ARG A 189 -5.22 16.65 7.18
CA ARG A 189 -5.05 16.92 8.63
C ARG A 189 -4.25 18.20 8.93
N GLN A 190 -3.47 18.68 7.96
CA GLN A 190 -2.68 19.91 8.08
C GLN A 190 -3.45 21.14 7.57
N GLY A 191 -4.67 20.95 7.06
CA GLY A 191 -5.51 22.02 6.51
C GLY A 191 -5.13 22.41 5.07
N ARG A 192 -4.34 21.61 4.37
CA ARG A 192 -3.99 21.86 2.97
C ARG A 192 -5.16 21.44 2.09
N ASN A 193 -5.56 22.35 1.18
CA ASN A 193 -6.64 22.10 0.24
C ASN A 193 -6.12 21.65 -1.12
N ARG A 194 -6.83 20.68 -1.71
CA ARG A 194 -6.64 20.25 -3.10
C ARG A 194 -7.96 20.27 -3.85
N TYR A 195 -7.89 20.58 -5.12
CA TYR A 195 -9.05 20.77 -5.98
C TYR A 195 -9.01 19.85 -7.19
N ALA A 196 -10.12 19.19 -7.44
CA ALA A 196 -10.40 18.47 -8.67
C ALA A 196 -11.83 18.78 -9.14
N TYR A 197 -12.10 18.57 -10.41
CA TYR A 197 -13.34 18.99 -11.04
C TYR A 197 -13.92 17.90 -11.90
N LEU A 198 -15.19 17.59 -11.67
CA LEU A 198 -15.93 16.69 -12.53
C LEU A 198 -16.56 17.48 -13.67
N ILE A 199 -16.38 16.99 -14.89
CA ILE A 199 -16.86 17.62 -16.12
C ILE A 199 -17.63 16.59 -16.94
N GLU A 200 -18.75 17.02 -17.49
CA GLU A 200 -19.52 16.25 -18.46
C GLU A 200 -19.25 16.70 -19.90
N HIS A 201 -19.36 15.79 -20.86
CA HIS A 201 -19.21 16.06 -22.30
C HIS A 201 -17.84 16.64 -22.66
N ASN A 202 -16.83 16.33 -21.85
CA ASN A 202 -15.44 16.57 -22.16
C ASN A 202 -14.81 15.24 -22.58
N SER A 203 -14.24 15.22 -23.80
CA SER A 203 -13.60 14.04 -24.39
C SER A 203 -12.09 13.96 -24.10
N GLN A 204 -11.50 14.97 -23.44
CA GLN A 204 -10.09 14.96 -23.08
C GLN A 204 -9.87 13.91 -22.00
N ARG A 205 -8.80 13.13 -22.14
CA ARG A 205 -8.39 12.12 -21.18
C ARG A 205 -6.90 12.30 -20.91
N SER A 206 -6.49 11.96 -19.69
CA SER A 206 -5.08 11.78 -19.42
C SER A 206 -4.60 10.57 -20.21
N ASP A 207 -3.42 10.68 -20.78
CA ASP A 207 -2.65 9.59 -21.40
C ASP A 207 -1.74 8.89 -20.38
N VAL A 208 -1.78 9.30 -19.11
CA VAL A 208 -1.05 8.65 -18.02
C VAL A 208 -1.79 7.39 -17.61
N ASP A 209 -1.00 6.34 -17.45
CA ASP A 209 -1.41 5.04 -16.95
C ASP A 209 -0.48 4.64 -15.81
N TYR A 210 -1.00 4.64 -14.58
CA TYR A 210 -0.21 4.39 -13.39
C TYR A 210 0.21 2.94 -13.24
N ILE A 211 -0.56 2.02 -13.84
CA ILE A 211 -0.38 0.60 -13.66
C ILE A 211 -0.64 -0.11 -14.95
N ARG A 212 0.29 -0.96 -15.36
CA ARG A 212 0.14 -1.75 -16.58
C ARG A 212 0.06 -3.20 -16.20
N TYR A 213 -1.06 -3.83 -16.51
CA TYR A 213 -1.18 -5.27 -16.44
C TYR A 213 -0.83 -5.89 -17.79
N THR A 214 0.08 -6.86 -17.79
CA THR A 214 0.33 -7.70 -18.96
C THR A 214 0.33 -9.17 -18.59
N GLN A 215 -0.17 -10.01 -19.49
CA GLN A 215 -0.24 -11.46 -19.29
C GLN A 215 0.20 -12.20 -20.55
N THR A 216 0.98 -13.24 -20.32
CA THR A 216 1.36 -14.29 -21.26
C THR A 216 0.90 -15.65 -20.72
N GLU A 217 1.10 -16.73 -21.49
CA GLU A 217 0.78 -18.09 -21.02
C GLU A 217 1.57 -18.46 -19.75
N ASP A 218 2.84 -18.06 -19.68
CA ASP A 218 3.72 -18.44 -18.60
C ASP A 218 3.82 -17.40 -17.48
N ASN A 219 3.57 -16.11 -17.74
CA ASN A 219 3.82 -15.02 -16.78
C ASN A 219 2.73 -13.95 -16.81
N ALA A 220 2.39 -13.39 -15.65
CA ALA A 220 1.65 -12.15 -15.51
C ALA A 220 2.54 -11.08 -14.83
N ASN A 221 2.38 -9.83 -15.24
CA ASN A 221 3.18 -8.71 -14.77
C ASN A 221 2.30 -7.50 -14.42
N ILE A 222 2.65 -6.83 -13.32
CA ILE A 222 2.17 -5.50 -12.94
C ILE A 222 3.37 -4.57 -12.95
N ASP A 223 3.34 -3.55 -13.81
CA ASP A 223 4.42 -2.57 -13.98
C ASP A 223 3.96 -1.16 -13.58
N THR A 224 4.56 -0.62 -12.52
CA THR A 224 4.26 0.73 -12.00
C THR A 224 5.50 1.62 -11.98
N THR A 225 5.34 2.87 -11.58
CA THR A 225 6.47 3.78 -11.36
C THR A 225 7.34 3.38 -10.15
N PHE A 226 6.77 2.67 -9.17
CA PHE A 226 7.44 2.39 -7.89
C PHE A 226 7.81 0.92 -7.69
N PHE A 227 7.10 0.00 -8.30
CA PHE A 227 7.42 -1.41 -8.21
C PHE A 227 7.07 -2.15 -9.51
N ASN A 228 7.70 -3.32 -9.65
CA ASN A 228 7.35 -4.31 -10.65
C ASN A 228 7.02 -5.61 -9.93
N LEU A 229 5.93 -6.27 -10.35
CA LEU A 229 5.51 -7.56 -9.82
C LEU A 229 5.30 -8.56 -10.97
N ASP A 230 6.16 -9.56 -11.04
CA ASP A 230 5.96 -10.77 -11.83
C ASP A 230 5.34 -11.88 -10.98
N PHE A 231 4.35 -12.57 -11.51
CA PHE A 231 3.67 -13.66 -10.81
C PHE A 231 3.11 -14.72 -11.77
N ASN A 232 2.74 -15.86 -11.21
CA ASN A 232 2.10 -16.94 -11.96
C ASN A 232 0.70 -16.50 -12.46
N PRO A 233 0.41 -16.55 -13.77
CA PRO A 233 -0.88 -16.11 -14.32
C PRO A 233 -2.09 -16.91 -13.84
N GLU A 234 -1.87 -18.08 -13.23
CA GLU A 234 -2.93 -18.88 -12.61
C GLU A 234 -3.04 -18.64 -11.08
N ASN A 235 -2.00 -18.11 -10.44
CA ASN A 235 -1.92 -17.92 -8.99
C ASN A 235 -1.22 -16.61 -8.62
N PHE A 236 -2.00 -15.57 -8.31
CA PHE A 236 -1.45 -14.26 -7.96
C PHE A 236 -0.67 -14.23 -6.64
N LEU A 237 -0.74 -15.25 -5.77
CA LEU A 237 0.10 -15.31 -4.55
C LEU A 237 1.47 -15.95 -4.80
N GLU A 238 1.67 -16.58 -5.97
CA GLU A 238 2.96 -17.12 -6.36
C GLU A 238 3.74 -16.03 -7.09
N PHE A 239 4.35 -15.15 -6.30
CA PHE A 239 5.24 -14.12 -6.82
C PHE A 239 6.47 -14.77 -7.42
N ARG A 240 6.98 -14.17 -8.49
CA ARG A 240 8.23 -14.51 -9.17
C ARG A 240 9.27 -13.43 -9.00
N ASP A 241 8.83 -12.19 -8.99
CA ASP A 241 9.65 -11.05 -8.65
C ASP A 241 8.76 -9.95 -8.11
N LEU A 242 9.09 -9.38 -6.95
CA LEU A 242 8.49 -8.13 -6.49
C LEU A 242 9.65 -7.19 -6.19
N SER A 243 9.89 -6.22 -7.08
CA SER A 243 11.04 -5.33 -6.99
C SER A 243 10.66 -3.86 -6.96
N ASN A 244 11.44 -3.03 -6.26
CA ASN A 244 11.30 -1.57 -6.35
C ASN A 244 11.79 -1.06 -7.70
N ASN A 245 11.28 0.09 -8.14
CA ASN A 245 11.72 0.78 -9.36
C ASN A 245 12.44 2.11 -9.06
N TYR A 246 12.76 2.40 -7.79
CA TYR A 246 13.30 3.68 -7.34
C TYR A 246 14.23 3.55 -6.13
N GLY A 247 14.93 4.63 -5.82
CA GLY A 247 15.94 4.66 -4.75
C GLY A 247 17.33 4.26 -5.25
N SER A 248 18.31 4.41 -4.38
CA SER A 248 19.71 4.10 -4.70
C SER A 248 19.95 2.62 -5.05
N ASP A 249 19.06 1.73 -4.61
CA ASP A 249 19.05 0.29 -4.96
C ASP A 249 17.80 -0.11 -5.76
N ALA A 250 17.49 0.65 -6.81
CA ALA A 250 16.41 0.33 -7.74
C ALA A 250 16.57 -1.09 -8.34
N HIS A 251 15.46 -1.80 -8.50
CA HIS A 251 15.34 -3.18 -8.96
C HIS A 251 15.79 -4.25 -7.95
N HIS A 252 15.90 -3.88 -6.68
CA HIS A 252 16.07 -4.83 -5.58
C HIS A 252 14.79 -5.63 -5.36
N LYS A 253 14.95 -6.92 -5.07
CA LYS A 253 13.82 -7.81 -4.79
C LYS A 253 13.39 -7.62 -3.35
N ILE A 254 12.16 -7.17 -3.14
CA ILE A 254 11.65 -6.76 -1.82
C ILE A 254 11.11 -7.95 -1.03
N LEU A 255 10.45 -8.88 -1.70
CA LEU A 255 9.71 -9.98 -1.08
C LEU A 255 10.02 -11.29 -1.80
N ASP A 256 10.32 -12.33 -1.01
CA ASP A 256 10.50 -13.68 -1.51
C ASP A 256 9.22 -14.52 -1.42
N GLU A 257 8.47 -14.46 -0.33
CA GLU A 257 7.28 -15.32 -0.16
C GLU A 257 6.17 -14.62 0.64
N ILE A 258 4.92 -14.90 0.28
CA ILE A 258 3.77 -14.71 1.17
C ILE A 258 3.33 -16.09 1.64
N TYR A 259 3.56 -16.38 2.91
CA TYR A 259 3.28 -17.67 3.48
C TYR A 259 2.05 -17.63 4.39
N PHE A 260 1.21 -18.65 4.28
CA PHE A 260 0.07 -18.85 5.14
C PHE A 260 0.07 -20.29 5.64
N GLU A 261 -0.10 -20.46 6.95
CA GLU A 261 -0.35 -21.75 7.58
C GLU A 261 -1.52 -21.63 8.53
N ALA A 262 -2.39 -22.62 8.50
CA ALA A 262 -3.41 -22.78 9.53
C ALA A 262 -3.41 -24.23 10.03
N SER A 263 -3.54 -24.39 11.33
CA SER A 263 -3.63 -25.70 11.95
C SER A 263 -4.66 -25.71 13.06
N ALA A 264 -5.28 -26.86 13.28
CA ALA A 264 -6.21 -27.04 14.39
C ALA A 264 -6.34 -28.50 14.81
N ASN A 265 -6.90 -28.71 16.00
CA ASN A 265 -7.32 -30.03 16.44
C ASN A 265 -8.74 -30.33 15.92
N ILE A 266 -8.98 -31.50 15.34
CA ILE A 266 -10.31 -31.92 14.87
C ILE A 266 -10.85 -33.05 15.76
N PHE A 267 -12.11 -32.93 16.20
CA PHE A 267 -12.85 -33.86 17.07
C PHE A 267 -12.29 -33.98 18.50
N SER A 268 -10.98 -34.20 18.65
CA SER A 268 -10.25 -34.31 19.92
C SER A 268 -8.95 -33.52 19.88
N LYS A 269 -8.37 -33.20 21.05
CA LYS A 269 -7.07 -32.52 21.18
C LYS A 269 -5.87 -33.31 20.64
N TYR A 270 -6.06 -34.57 20.22
CA TYR A 270 -4.98 -35.46 19.80
C TYR A 270 -4.82 -35.57 18.28
N PHE A 271 -5.82 -35.16 17.52
CA PHE A 271 -5.77 -35.21 16.06
C PHE A 271 -5.59 -33.80 15.52
N LYS A 272 -4.33 -33.42 15.22
CA LYS A 272 -3.99 -32.12 14.63
C LYS A 272 -3.98 -32.25 13.11
N VAL A 273 -4.69 -31.35 12.44
CA VAL A 273 -4.65 -31.15 11.00
C VAL A 273 -4.04 -29.78 10.75
N GLY A 274 -3.05 -29.73 9.86
CA GLY A 274 -2.44 -28.50 9.36
C GLY A 274 -2.67 -28.39 7.86
N PHE A 275 -2.69 -27.16 7.37
CA PHE A 275 -2.66 -26.83 5.96
C PHE A 275 -1.84 -25.56 5.74
N ASN A 276 -1.22 -25.44 4.57
CA ASN A 276 -0.40 -24.29 4.21
C ASN A 276 -0.73 -23.77 2.80
N SER A 277 -0.22 -22.58 2.45
CA SER A 277 -0.41 -21.92 1.15
C SER A 277 0.07 -22.79 -0.01
N VAL A 278 1.19 -23.48 0.15
CA VAL A 278 1.85 -24.24 -0.93
C VAL A 278 1.07 -25.52 -1.28
N ASP A 279 0.79 -26.34 -0.28
CA ASP A 279 0.21 -27.66 -0.46
C ASP A 279 -1.31 -27.63 -0.63
N ASN A 280 -1.98 -26.66 0.03
CA ASN A 280 -3.43 -26.74 0.22
C ASN A 280 -4.21 -25.58 -0.38
N VAL A 281 -3.59 -24.44 -0.68
CA VAL A 281 -4.28 -23.32 -1.32
C VAL A 281 -4.09 -23.40 -2.82
N ARG A 282 -5.20 -23.34 -3.56
CA ARG A 282 -5.19 -23.25 -5.02
C ARG A 282 -5.95 -22.00 -5.43
N ILE A 283 -5.29 -21.12 -6.14
CA ILE A 283 -5.90 -19.90 -6.66
C ILE A 283 -6.15 -20.10 -8.14
N LYS A 284 -7.22 -19.49 -8.63
CA LYS A 284 -7.50 -19.34 -10.04
C LYS A 284 -7.87 -17.89 -10.32
N ILE A 285 -7.14 -17.23 -11.20
CA ILE A 285 -7.52 -15.91 -11.70
C ILE A 285 -8.71 -16.09 -12.65
N LEU A 286 -9.77 -15.29 -12.42
CA LEU A 286 -11.01 -15.33 -13.20
C LEU A 286 -11.05 -14.21 -14.23
N GLY A 287 -10.52 -13.04 -13.88
CA GLY A 287 -10.44 -11.89 -14.78
C GLY A 287 -9.68 -10.74 -14.15
N VAL A 288 -9.28 -9.78 -14.98
CA VAL A 288 -8.59 -8.56 -14.54
C VAL A 288 -9.32 -7.35 -15.11
N ARG A 289 -9.60 -6.38 -14.24
CA ARG A 289 -10.06 -5.05 -14.63
C ARG A 289 -8.87 -4.11 -14.58
N ASP A 290 -8.34 -3.77 -15.74
CA ASP A 290 -7.21 -2.84 -15.88
C ASP A 290 -7.72 -1.41 -16.12
N GLY A 291 -7.18 -0.45 -15.38
CA GLY A 291 -7.61 0.94 -15.37
C GLY A 291 -6.45 1.88 -15.03
N PRO A 292 -6.53 3.16 -15.41
CA PRO A 292 -5.39 4.09 -15.33
C PRO A 292 -4.92 4.43 -13.91
N VAL A 293 -5.70 4.08 -12.88
CA VAL A 293 -5.38 4.33 -11.46
C VAL A 293 -5.11 3.05 -10.69
N ARG A 294 -5.88 1.99 -10.95
CA ARG A 294 -5.68 0.67 -10.37
C ARG A 294 -6.06 -0.44 -11.34
N ALA A 295 -5.36 -1.56 -11.22
CA ALA A 295 -5.74 -2.84 -11.80
C ALA A 295 -6.27 -3.75 -10.69
N THR A 296 -7.43 -4.37 -10.91
CA THR A 296 -8.02 -5.31 -9.94
C THR A 296 -8.07 -6.71 -10.53
N VAL A 297 -7.41 -7.65 -9.85
CA VAL A 297 -7.41 -9.08 -10.19
C VAL A 297 -8.54 -9.74 -9.41
N TYR A 298 -9.51 -10.31 -10.12
CA TYR A 298 -10.59 -11.09 -9.54
C TYR A 298 -10.28 -12.58 -9.65
N SER A 299 -10.43 -13.31 -8.55
CA SER A 299 -9.93 -14.67 -8.41
C SER A 299 -10.86 -15.55 -7.57
N LYS A 300 -10.58 -16.85 -7.61
CA LYS A 300 -11.19 -17.84 -6.73
C LYS A 300 -10.13 -18.66 -6.04
N ILE A 301 -10.19 -18.67 -4.72
CA ILE A 301 -9.30 -19.41 -3.83
C ILE A 301 -10.02 -20.69 -3.41
N TYR A 302 -9.36 -21.82 -3.52
CA TYR A 302 -9.83 -23.14 -3.10
C TYR A 302 -8.92 -23.69 -2.02
N LEU A 303 -9.50 -24.16 -0.92
CA LEU A 303 -8.79 -24.98 0.05
C LEU A 303 -8.94 -26.45 -0.33
N VAL A 304 -7.81 -27.11 -0.59
CA VAL A 304 -7.73 -28.51 -1.03
C VAL A 304 -6.96 -29.34 -0.01
N VAL A 305 -7.59 -30.39 0.51
CA VAL A 305 -6.99 -31.32 1.47
C VAL A 305 -7.15 -32.74 0.95
N ALA A 306 -6.05 -33.49 0.85
CA ALA A 306 -6.01 -34.84 0.29
C ALA A 306 -6.69 -34.97 -1.10
N GLY A 307 -6.55 -33.94 -1.94
CA GLY A 307 -7.17 -33.88 -3.27
C GLY A 307 -8.66 -33.51 -3.29
N ILE A 308 -9.27 -33.26 -2.13
CA ILE A 308 -10.67 -32.86 -2.00
C ILE A 308 -10.75 -31.35 -1.74
N SER A 309 -11.47 -30.61 -2.59
CA SER A 309 -11.76 -29.20 -2.36
C SER A 309 -12.82 -29.08 -1.25
N LEU A 310 -12.41 -28.50 -0.11
CA LEU A 310 -13.27 -28.38 1.08
C LEU A 310 -14.24 -27.20 0.96
N PHE A 311 -13.74 -26.05 0.50
CA PHE A 311 -14.53 -24.88 0.15
C PHE A 311 -13.74 -24.00 -0.83
N GLY A 312 -14.44 -23.08 -1.48
CA GLY A 312 -13.81 -22.02 -2.27
C GLY A 312 -14.45 -20.68 -1.99
N MET A 313 -13.64 -19.63 -2.05
CA MET A 313 -14.04 -18.24 -1.85
C MET A 313 -13.62 -17.43 -3.06
N ASN A 314 -14.40 -16.41 -3.41
CA ASN A 314 -13.94 -15.39 -4.34
C ASN A 314 -13.00 -14.44 -3.56
N SER A 315 -12.07 -13.81 -4.27
CA SER A 315 -11.16 -12.82 -3.69
C SER A 315 -10.77 -11.83 -4.78
N GLU A 316 -10.48 -10.60 -4.38
CA GLU A 316 -9.93 -9.60 -5.27
C GLU A 316 -8.66 -8.98 -4.67
N VAL A 317 -7.75 -8.55 -5.54
CA VAL A 317 -6.58 -7.76 -5.17
C VAL A 317 -6.55 -6.54 -6.05
N SER A 318 -6.45 -5.36 -5.44
CA SER A 318 -6.31 -4.09 -6.15
C SER A 318 -4.85 -3.64 -6.08
N PHE A 319 -4.24 -3.47 -7.24
CA PHE A 319 -2.89 -2.93 -7.38
C PHE A 319 -2.99 -1.45 -7.79
N TYR A 320 -2.29 -0.60 -7.06
CA TYR A 320 -2.11 0.83 -7.30
C TYR A 320 -0.66 1.10 -7.71
N GLU A 321 -0.33 2.34 -8.08
CA GLU A 321 1.05 2.67 -8.45
C GLU A 321 2.07 2.40 -7.32
N GLN A 322 1.70 2.70 -6.08
CA GLN A 322 2.56 2.66 -4.89
C GLN A 322 2.09 1.63 -3.87
N GLY A 323 1.22 0.69 -4.24
CA GLY A 323 0.76 -0.28 -3.26
C GLY A 323 -0.22 -1.28 -3.80
N LEU A 324 -0.62 -2.18 -2.93
CA LEU A 324 -1.60 -3.21 -3.21
C LEU A 324 -2.49 -3.43 -1.99
N ILE A 325 -3.77 -3.68 -2.25
CA ILE A 325 -4.78 -3.89 -1.22
C ILE A 325 -5.51 -5.21 -1.51
N PHE A 326 -5.61 -6.05 -0.49
CA PHE A 326 -6.36 -7.30 -0.46
C PHE A 326 -7.64 -7.11 0.37
N PRO A 327 -8.75 -6.62 -0.22
CA PRO A 327 -10.04 -6.60 0.44
C PRO A 327 -10.63 -8.03 0.40
N ASN A 328 -10.34 -8.81 1.44
CA ASN A 328 -10.88 -10.15 1.58
C ASN A 328 -12.23 -10.11 2.29
N ARG A 329 -13.29 -10.15 1.49
CA ARG A 329 -14.65 -10.45 1.95
C ARG A 329 -14.90 -11.93 1.74
N THR A 330 -15.01 -12.73 2.80
CA THR A 330 -15.26 -14.17 2.68
C THR A 330 -16.68 -14.50 3.14
N GLU A 331 -17.49 -15.04 2.23
CA GLU A 331 -18.74 -15.71 2.58
C GLU A 331 -18.44 -17.18 2.95
N VAL A 332 -18.16 -17.45 4.23
CA VAL A 332 -17.88 -18.82 4.73
C VAL A 332 -19.20 -19.60 4.90
N GLY A 333 -20.03 -19.67 3.86
CA GLY A 333 -21.41 -20.18 3.92
C GLY A 333 -21.56 -21.67 4.30
N LYS A 334 -20.47 -22.44 4.40
CA LYS A 334 -20.46 -23.85 4.87
C LYS A 334 -19.46 -24.11 6.00
N GLY A 335 -18.66 -23.13 6.40
CA GLY A 335 -17.59 -23.35 7.40
C GLY A 335 -18.09 -23.33 8.84
N THR A 336 -19.30 -22.86 9.13
CA THR A 336 -19.91 -22.96 10.47
C THR A 336 -20.14 -24.40 10.93
N VAL A 337 -20.29 -25.36 10.00
CA VAL A 337 -20.34 -26.79 10.34
C VAL A 337 -18.94 -27.33 10.71
N LEU A 338 -17.89 -26.87 10.03
CA LEU A 338 -16.49 -27.24 10.31
C LEU A 338 -15.95 -26.58 11.59
N ALA A 339 -16.36 -25.34 11.84
CA ALA A 339 -16.06 -24.56 13.04
C ALA A 339 -16.31 -25.32 14.35
N ASN A 340 -17.44 -26.02 14.45
CA ASN A 340 -17.81 -26.79 15.65
C ASN A 340 -16.91 -28.03 15.89
N LEU A 341 -16.17 -28.47 14.87
CA LEU A 341 -15.27 -29.62 14.95
C LEU A 341 -13.83 -29.21 15.26
N ILE A 342 -13.50 -27.94 15.04
CA ILE A 342 -12.19 -27.33 15.18
C ILE A 342 -11.99 -26.93 16.65
N LYS A 343 -10.83 -27.27 17.22
CA LYS A 343 -10.40 -26.87 18.57
C LYS A 343 -9.00 -26.29 18.47
N ASN A 344 -8.75 -25.22 19.23
CA ASN A 344 -7.45 -24.55 19.31
C ASN A 344 -6.82 -24.23 17.94
N PRO A 345 -7.52 -23.54 17.02
CA PRO A 345 -6.92 -23.20 15.76
C PRO A 345 -5.79 -22.19 15.98
N GLN A 346 -4.78 -22.29 15.13
CA GLN A 346 -3.66 -21.38 15.02
C GLN A 346 -3.52 -21.02 13.56
N ILE A 347 -3.43 -19.73 13.27
CA ILE A 347 -3.20 -19.19 11.94
C ILE A 347 -1.90 -18.39 12.01
N LEU A 348 -1.02 -18.63 11.05
CA LEU A 348 0.19 -17.88 10.83
C LEU A 348 0.14 -17.34 9.40
N PHE A 349 0.31 -16.04 9.26
CA PHE A 349 0.45 -15.37 7.97
C PHE A 349 1.70 -14.51 8.06
N TYR A 350 2.65 -14.65 7.15
CA TYR A 350 3.82 -13.78 7.11
C TYR A 350 4.31 -13.54 5.70
N CYS A 351 5.07 -12.45 5.57
CA CYS A 351 5.85 -12.07 4.41
C CYS A 351 7.32 -12.36 4.71
N ASP A 352 7.95 -13.09 3.82
CA ASP A 352 9.40 -13.27 3.79
C ASP A 352 9.99 -12.15 2.94
N LEU A 353 10.55 -11.13 3.61
CA LEU A 353 11.10 -9.95 2.96
C LEU A 353 12.58 -10.14 2.65
N ASN A 354 13.19 -9.26 1.87
CA ASN A 354 14.63 -9.27 1.60
C ASN A 354 15.20 -7.88 1.93
N VAL A 355 15.45 -7.63 3.21
CA VAL A 355 15.73 -6.28 3.75
C VAL A 355 16.92 -6.28 4.72
N GLU A 356 17.95 -7.06 4.43
CA GLU A 356 19.17 -7.12 5.25
C GLU A 356 19.81 -5.73 5.40
N GLY A 357 20.16 -5.34 6.63
CA GLY A 357 20.70 -4.02 6.98
C GLY A 357 19.63 -2.93 7.17
N GLY A 358 18.35 -3.28 7.04
CA GLY A 358 17.23 -2.38 7.21
C GLY A 358 16.80 -2.12 8.66
N ASN A 359 15.67 -1.45 8.80
CA ASN A 359 15.02 -1.15 10.07
C ASN A 359 13.55 -1.55 10.03
N LEU A 360 12.99 -1.89 11.19
CA LEU A 360 11.59 -2.27 11.31
C LEU A 360 10.97 -1.75 12.60
N THR A 361 9.70 -1.37 12.54
CA THR A 361 8.92 -1.04 13.72
C THR A 361 7.42 -1.27 13.51
N THR A 362 6.68 -1.38 14.59
CA THR A 362 5.22 -1.52 14.61
C THR A 362 4.69 -0.92 15.89
N GLN A 363 3.40 -0.62 15.98
CA GLN A 363 2.80 -0.09 17.21
C GLN A 363 3.00 -0.99 18.45
N ALA A 364 3.22 -2.30 18.27
CA ALA A 364 3.57 -3.21 19.36
C ALA A 364 4.99 -3.01 19.91
N PHE A 365 5.90 -2.42 19.13
CA PHE A 365 7.31 -2.30 19.49
C PHE A 365 7.49 -1.03 20.31
N VAL A 366 7.21 -1.12 21.61
CA VAL A 366 7.45 -0.05 22.57
C VAL A 366 8.27 -0.55 23.75
N ASP A 367 9.10 0.33 24.31
CA ASP A 367 9.90 0.00 25.48
C ASP A 367 9.11 0.16 26.80
N GLN A 368 9.78 -0.03 27.93
CA GLN A 368 9.20 0.14 29.27
C GLN A 368 8.69 1.57 29.55
N HIS A 369 9.12 2.56 28.75
CA HIS A 369 8.70 3.96 28.82
C HIS A 369 7.62 4.30 27.79
N GLN A 370 7.12 3.31 27.04
CA GLN A 370 6.16 3.47 25.95
C GLN A 370 6.72 4.28 24.77
N GLU A 371 8.04 4.30 24.60
CA GLU A 371 8.69 4.90 23.43
C GLU A 371 8.85 3.85 22.33
N GLN A 372 8.69 4.29 21.07
CA GLN A 372 8.75 3.44 19.89
C GLN A 372 10.16 2.81 19.74
N VAL A 373 10.21 1.48 19.60
CA VAL A 373 11.43 0.70 19.41
C VAL A 373 11.61 0.36 17.95
N ILE A 374 12.75 0.75 17.39
CA ILE A 374 13.18 0.35 16.05
C ILE A 374 14.14 -0.82 16.20
N VAL A 375 13.84 -1.93 15.51
CA VAL A 375 14.73 -3.09 15.41
C VAL A 375 15.58 -2.98 14.14
N HIS A 376 16.82 -3.44 14.22
CA HIS A 376 17.73 -3.47 13.08
C HIS A 376 17.72 -4.89 12.52
N ILE A 377 17.60 -5.00 11.20
CA ILE A 377 17.51 -6.28 10.51
C ILE A 377 18.93 -6.72 10.17
N ASP A 378 19.54 -7.58 10.99
CA ASP A 378 20.94 -8.02 10.85
C ASP A 378 21.10 -9.56 10.77
N GLY A 379 19.98 -10.28 10.75
CA GLY A 379 19.95 -11.74 10.69
C GLY A 379 20.27 -12.43 12.01
N GLU A 380 20.28 -11.69 13.14
CA GLU A 380 20.46 -12.24 14.49
C GLU A 380 19.47 -11.67 15.51
N MET A 381 18.46 -12.45 15.88
CA MET A 381 17.49 -12.06 16.93
C MET A 381 18.12 -11.77 18.31
N ASP A 382 18.14 -10.50 18.71
CA ASP A 382 18.61 -10.03 20.01
C ASP A 382 17.55 -10.18 21.13
N SER A 383 17.91 -9.78 22.36
CA SER A 383 17.01 -9.90 23.51
C SER A 383 15.81 -8.95 23.48
N LYS A 384 15.92 -7.80 22.80
CA LYS A 384 14.84 -6.83 22.63
C LYS A 384 13.88 -7.33 21.55
N GLU A 385 14.39 -7.81 20.43
CA GLU A 385 13.60 -8.40 19.35
C GLU A 385 12.80 -9.61 19.81
N LYS A 386 13.39 -10.49 20.63
CA LYS A 386 12.65 -11.62 21.20
C LYS A 386 11.51 -11.20 22.12
N GLN A 387 11.63 -10.05 22.78
CA GLN A 387 10.55 -9.54 23.65
C GLN A 387 9.37 -8.99 22.85
N THR A 388 9.57 -8.63 21.58
CA THR A 388 8.48 -8.10 20.75
C THR A 388 7.58 -9.18 20.15
N MET A 389 8.04 -10.44 20.07
CA MET A 389 7.30 -11.58 19.51
C MET A 389 6.08 -12.03 20.35
N GLU A 390 6.03 -11.66 21.64
CA GLU A 390 4.92 -12.03 22.54
C GLU A 390 3.96 -10.86 22.80
N VAL A 391 4.14 -9.72 22.12
CA VAL A 391 3.26 -8.58 22.27
C VAL A 391 2.00 -8.81 21.44
N GLU A 392 0.86 -8.88 22.14
CA GLU A 392 -0.45 -8.80 21.49
C GLU A 392 -0.51 -7.48 20.72
N LEU A 393 -0.75 -7.55 19.42
CA LEU A 393 -0.62 -6.39 18.54
C LEU A 393 -1.61 -5.29 18.95
N PRO A 394 -1.15 -4.17 19.54
CA PRO A 394 -1.99 -3.00 19.65
C PRO A 394 -1.92 -2.30 18.30
N GLY A 395 -3.02 -2.29 17.55
CA GLY A 395 -3.08 -1.60 16.26
C GLY A 395 -2.56 -2.41 15.07
N ASN A 396 -2.64 -1.77 13.91
CA ASN A 396 -2.90 -2.45 12.63
C ASN A 396 -1.83 -2.13 11.58
N TRP A 397 -0.57 -1.87 11.96
CA TRP A 397 0.47 -1.48 11.00
C TRP A 397 1.88 -2.00 11.32
N VAL A 398 2.67 -2.17 10.26
CA VAL A 398 4.08 -2.54 10.26
C VAL A 398 4.81 -1.63 9.30
N TRP A 399 5.94 -1.08 9.73
CA TRP A 399 6.86 -0.32 8.88
C TRP A 399 8.19 -1.03 8.76
N VAL A 400 8.69 -1.12 7.53
CA VAL A 400 9.99 -1.67 7.19
C VAL A 400 10.72 -0.68 6.28
N GLN A 401 11.99 -0.45 6.54
CA GLN A 401 12.85 0.43 5.77
C GLN A 401 14.10 -0.33 5.33
N HIS A 402 14.44 -0.27 4.05
CA HIS A 402 15.66 -0.90 3.52
C HIS A 402 16.94 -0.16 3.85
N GLY A 403 16.87 1.18 3.91
CA GLY A 403 18.05 2.04 4.08
C GLY A 403 18.68 2.52 2.77
N GLU A 404 18.24 2.00 1.62
CA GLU A 404 18.68 2.43 0.28
C GLU A 404 17.53 3.03 -0.57
N GLY A 405 16.64 3.77 0.11
CA GLY A 405 15.71 4.70 -0.56
C GLY A 405 14.28 4.22 -0.77
N TRP A 406 13.89 3.08 -0.20
CA TRP A 406 12.51 2.62 -0.21
C TRP A 406 12.07 2.09 1.15
N GLU A 407 10.78 2.27 1.43
CA GLU A 407 10.11 1.85 2.67
C GLU A 407 8.80 1.16 2.34
N VAL A 408 8.43 0.17 3.15
CA VAL A 408 7.14 -0.52 3.06
C VAL A 408 6.36 -0.21 4.34
N MET A 409 5.16 0.34 4.17
CA MET A 409 4.17 0.43 5.23
C MET A 409 3.05 -0.55 4.93
N SER A 410 2.86 -1.54 5.80
CA SER A 410 1.74 -2.48 5.72
C SER A 410 0.70 -2.15 6.76
N THR A 411 -0.58 -2.20 6.39
CA THR A 411 -1.68 -2.10 7.34
C THR A 411 -2.67 -3.25 7.21
N PHE A 412 -3.31 -3.58 8.32
CA PHE A 412 -4.22 -4.71 8.41
C PHE A 412 -5.46 -4.35 9.21
N LYS A 413 -6.62 -4.33 8.56
CA LYS A 413 -7.91 -4.08 9.21
C LYS A 413 -8.69 -5.37 9.29
N LEU A 414 -9.11 -5.71 10.50
CA LEU A 414 -10.05 -6.79 10.76
C LEU A 414 -11.42 -6.21 11.08
N SER A 415 -12.49 -6.87 10.61
CA SER A 415 -13.80 -6.67 11.21
C SER A 415 -13.77 -7.13 12.67
N ASP A 416 -13.99 -6.20 13.60
CA ASP A 416 -13.88 -6.41 15.05
C ASP A 416 -14.60 -7.70 15.50
N THR A 417 -15.83 -7.93 15.01
CA THR A 417 -16.66 -9.05 15.47
C THR A 417 -16.20 -10.44 15.02
N ALA A 418 -15.44 -10.55 13.92
CA ALA A 418 -15.11 -11.86 13.35
C ALA A 418 -13.98 -12.60 14.09
N PHE A 419 -13.20 -11.88 14.90
CA PHE A 419 -12.04 -12.41 15.63
C PHE A 419 -12.14 -12.18 17.15
N ASP A 420 -13.25 -11.62 17.65
CA ASP A 420 -13.49 -11.43 19.07
C ASP A 420 -13.24 -12.73 19.85
N GLY A 421 -12.28 -12.72 20.79
CA GLY A 421 -11.91 -13.90 21.59
C GLY A 421 -10.75 -14.74 21.03
N MET A 422 -10.23 -14.37 19.86
CA MET A 422 -8.91 -14.81 19.41
C MET A 422 -7.82 -13.89 19.96
N THR A 423 -6.65 -14.44 20.23
CA THR A 423 -5.45 -13.66 20.55
C THR A 423 -4.65 -13.45 19.27
N SER A 424 -4.23 -12.22 19.01
CA SER A 424 -3.38 -11.87 17.86
C SER A 424 -2.03 -11.36 18.34
N SER A 425 -0.94 -11.83 17.75
CA SER A 425 0.41 -11.34 18.02
C SER A 425 1.17 -11.14 16.73
N ILE A 426 2.19 -10.30 16.77
CA ILE A 426 3.13 -10.19 15.66
C ILE A 426 3.96 -11.47 15.56
N PHE A 427 4.19 -11.92 14.33
CA PHE A 427 5.22 -12.89 14.03
C PHE A 427 6.40 -12.13 13.44
N TYR A 428 7.58 -12.27 14.05
CA TYR A 428 8.81 -11.63 13.60
C TYR A 428 9.98 -12.59 13.81
N VAL A 429 10.76 -12.79 12.76
CA VAL A 429 11.98 -13.61 12.78
C VAL A 429 13.02 -12.94 11.90
N ASP A 430 14.14 -12.56 12.51
CA ASP A 430 15.35 -12.06 11.84
C ASP A 430 16.49 -13.06 12.06
N ASP A 431 16.47 -14.14 11.29
CA ASP A 431 17.44 -15.23 11.40
C ASP A 431 17.66 -15.85 10.01
N LYS A 432 18.81 -15.54 9.41
CA LYS A 432 19.19 -16.02 8.06
C LYS A 432 19.41 -17.53 7.97
N ASP A 433 19.55 -18.21 9.11
CA ASP A 433 19.71 -19.67 9.13
C ASP A 433 18.35 -20.38 9.01
N ILE A 434 17.24 -19.65 9.18
CA ILE A 434 15.88 -20.15 8.96
C ILE A 434 15.55 -20.03 7.47
N VAL A 435 15.73 -21.15 6.76
CA VAL A 435 15.44 -21.27 5.33
C VAL A 435 14.24 -22.18 5.10
N SER A 436 13.24 -21.68 4.39
CA SER A 436 12.06 -22.39 3.91
C SER A 436 12.40 -23.28 2.69
N GLN A 437 11.67 -24.39 2.50
CA GLN A 437 11.87 -25.27 1.34
C GLN A 437 11.44 -24.62 0.01
N HIS A 438 10.71 -23.52 0.09
CA HIS A 438 10.12 -22.82 -1.05
C HIS A 438 10.73 -21.43 -1.28
N GLU A 439 11.71 -21.04 -0.45
CA GLU A 439 12.49 -19.83 -0.65
C GLU A 439 13.20 -19.83 -2.00
N ARG A 440 13.06 -18.73 -2.72
CA ARG A 440 13.71 -18.47 -4.00
C ARG A 440 14.92 -17.56 -3.80
N ILE A 441 14.92 -16.80 -2.70
CA ILE A 441 16.06 -16.04 -2.18
C ILE A 441 16.45 -16.69 -0.84
N PRO A 442 17.42 -17.63 -0.83
CA PRO A 442 17.80 -18.34 0.38
C PRO A 442 18.29 -17.39 1.48
N GLY A 443 17.69 -17.48 2.66
CA GLY A 443 18.02 -16.63 3.81
C GLY A 443 17.43 -15.22 3.71
N ALA A 444 16.37 -15.05 2.92
CA ALA A 444 15.55 -13.85 2.94
C ALA A 444 15.05 -13.58 4.38
N LEU A 445 15.01 -12.29 4.73
CA LEU A 445 14.68 -11.79 6.05
C LEU A 445 14.22 -10.32 6.02
N PRO A 446 13.44 -9.89 7.02
CA PRO A 446 12.87 -10.71 8.08
C PRO A 446 11.59 -11.42 7.62
N HIS A 447 11.22 -12.48 8.33
CA HIS A 447 9.85 -13.00 8.27
C HIS A 447 8.99 -12.13 9.18
N ILE A 448 7.98 -11.47 8.62
CA ILE A 448 7.07 -10.64 9.40
C ILE A 448 5.60 -10.83 9.04
N GLY A 449 4.75 -10.95 10.05
CA GLY A 449 3.31 -10.94 9.87
C GLY A 449 2.55 -11.15 11.17
N LEU A 450 1.52 -11.99 11.12
CA LEU A 450 0.50 -12.14 12.15
C LEU A 450 0.37 -13.60 12.56
N GLN A 451 0.30 -13.82 13.87
CA GLN A 451 -0.11 -15.09 14.45
C GLN A 451 -1.42 -14.92 15.20
N LEU A 452 -2.43 -15.69 14.81
CA LEU A 452 -3.74 -15.73 15.47
C LEU A 452 -3.91 -17.08 16.18
N LYS A 453 -4.43 -17.07 17.41
CA LYS A 453 -4.72 -18.29 18.19
C LYS A 453 -6.10 -18.22 18.81
N GLY A 454 -6.77 -19.37 18.91
CA GLY A 454 -8.08 -19.48 19.55
C GLY A 454 -9.24 -19.35 18.56
N LEU A 455 -10.46 -19.42 19.06
CA LEU A 455 -11.68 -19.33 18.24
C LEU A 455 -12.39 -18.01 18.51
N PRO A 456 -13.07 -17.45 17.49
CA PRO A 456 -14.04 -16.40 17.73
C PRO A 456 -15.10 -16.83 18.75
N THR A 457 -15.53 -15.89 19.57
CA THR A 457 -16.63 -16.03 20.52
C THR A 457 -17.96 -16.14 19.80
N ASP A 458 -18.10 -15.46 18.66
CA ASP A 458 -19.23 -15.59 17.76
C ASP A 458 -18.77 -16.14 16.39
N MET A 459 -19.06 -17.42 16.17
CA MET A 459 -18.72 -18.09 14.91
C MET A 459 -19.57 -17.60 13.72
N SER A 460 -20.67 -16.87 13.95
CA SER A 460 -21.46 -16.27 12.86
C SER A 460 -20.72 -15.12 12.18
N GLY A 461 -19.80 -14.45 12.89
CA GLY A 461 -18.91 -13.42 12.33
C GLY A 461 -18.00 -13.97 11.23
N LEU A 462 -17.65 -15.26 11.28
CA LEU A 462 -16.88 -15.91 10.22
C LEU A 462 -17.67 -16.08 8.91
N GLU A 463 -19.01 -16.10 8.96
CA GLU A 463 -19.83 -16.21 7.75
C GLU A 463 -19.69 -14.97 6.84
N LYS A 464 -19.30 -13.83 7.41
CA LYS A 464 -19.01 -12.58 6.71
C LYS A 464 -17.71 -11.99 7.25
N LEU A 465 -16.61 -12.66 6.93
CA LEU A 465 -15.29 -12.16 7.26
C LEU A 465 -14.94 -10.99 6.34
N ASP A 466 -14.71 -9.80 6.88
CA ASP A 466 -14.15 -8.67 6.15
C ASP A 466 -12.77 -8.35 6.72
N MET A 467 -11.76 -8.44 5.86
CA MET A 467 -10.37 -8.13 6.16
C MET A 467 -9.80 -7.29 5.04
N GLU A 468 -9.01 -6.28 5.39
CA GLU A 468 -8.25 -5.51 4.43
C GLU A 468 -6.77 -5.58 4.82
N TYR A 469 -5.93 -6.09 3.93
CA TYR A 469 -4.49 -5.96 4.06
C TYR A 469 -3.98 -5.01 2.98
N ALA A 470 -3.26 -3.96 3.36
CA ALA A 470 -2.65 -3.02 2.43
C ALA A 470 -1.13 -3.03 2.58
N PHE A 471 -0.41 -2.97 1.46
CA PHE A 471 1.04 -2.74 1.39
C PHE A 471 1.29 -1.47 0.60
N TRP A 472 2.06 -0.54 1.15
CA TRP A 472 2.41 0.73 0.51
C TRP A 472 3.93 0.85 0.37
N PHE A 473 4.41 0.99 -0.86
CA PHE A 473 5.79 1.36 -1.20
C PHE A 473 5.93 2.87 -1.14
N ALA A 474 6.32 3.35 0.04
CA ALA A 474 6.49 4.76 0.33
C ALA A 474 7.89 5.24 -0.08
N ASP A 475 7.98 6.49 -0.52
CA ASP A 475 9.28 7.19 -0.64
C ASP A 475 9.96 7.29 0.73
N THR A 476 9.18 7.73 1.73
CA THR A 476 9.53 7.70 3.14
C THR A 476 8.26 7.89 3.97
N VAL A 477 8.25 7.49 5.24
CA VAL A 477 7.20 7.84 6.20
C VAL A 477 7.29 9.29 6.70
N GLY A 478 8.31 10.04 6.27
CA GLY A 478 8.53 11.44 6.61
C GLY A 478 9.18 11.65 7.98
N GLU A 479 9.56 12.89 8.29
CA GLU A 479 10.38 13.22 9.48
C GLU A 479 9.67 12.95 10.82
N LYS A 480 8.34 12.87 10.80
CA LYS A 480 7.53 12.55 11.99
C LYS A 480 7.40 11.04 12.24
N GLY A 481 7.94 10.22 11.33
CA GLY A 481 8.02 8.77 11.47
C GLY A 481 6.73 8.01 11.11
N PRO A 482 6.78 6.67 11.19
CA PRO A 482 5.73 5.78 10.68
C PRO A 482 4.39 5.93 11.40
N LEU A 483 4.40 6.26 12.70
CA LEU A 483 3.16 6.50 13.44
C LEU A 483 2.36 7.69 12.88
N GLU A 484 3.05 8.76 12.44
CA GLU A 484 2.35 9.90 11.86
C GLU A 484 1.83 9.60 10.46
N PHE A 485 2.59 8.85 9.66
CA PHE A 485 2.14 8.33 8.37
C PHE A 485 0.87 7.48 8.53
N TYR A 486 0.84 6.57 9.52
CA TYR A 486 -0.34 5.75 9.82
C TYR A 486 -1.54 6.62 10.24
N LYS A 487 -1.33 7.68 11.03
CA LYS A 487 -2.42 8.61 11.39
C LYS A 487 -2.98 9.36 10.18
N ASP A 488 -2.14 9.69 9.19
CA ASP A 488 -2.63 10.25 7.92
C ASP A 488 -3.52 9.25 7.17
N GLU A 489 -3.17 7.97 7.17
CA GLU A 489 -4.00 6.91 6.58
C GLU A 489 -5.34 6.73 7.30
N GLN A 490 -5.33 6.75 8.64
CA GLN A 490 -6.55 6.61 9.45
C GLN A 490 -7.45 7.85 9.39
N SER A 491 -6.97 8.95 8.83
CA SER A 491 -7.69 10.21 8.71
C SER A 491 -7.43 10.80 7.33
N PRO A 492 -7.92 10.13 6.26
CA PRO A 492 -7.73 10.58 4.90
C PRO A 492 -8.37 11.98 4.72
N PRO A 493 -7.97 12.73 3.68
CA PRO A 493 -8.50 14.07 3.46
C PRO A 493 -10.03 14.11 3.44
N THR A 494 -10.61 15.12 4.08
CA THR A 494 -12.05 15.32 4.09
C THR A 494 -12.50 15.81 2.72
N LEU A 495 -13.54 15.18 2.17
CA LEU A 495 -14.13 15.57 0.90
C LEU A 495 -15.28 16.54 1.11
N GLN A 496 -15.25 17.66 0.39
CA GLN A 496 -16.40 18.52 0.16
C GLN A 496 -16.74 18.52 -1.33
N VAL A 497 -17.99 18.18 -1.65
CA VAL A 497 -18.54 18.25 -3.01
C VAL A 497 -19.42 19.49 -3.12
N SER A 498 -19.05 20.43 -3.98
CA SER A 498 -19.76 21.71 -4.17
C SER A 498 -20.21 21.91 -5.61
N ASP A 499 -21.29 22.67 -5.77
CA ASP A 499 -21.59 23.32 -7.04
C ASP A 499 -20.56 24.41 -7.32
N ILE A 500 -20.28 24.68 -8.59
CA ILE A 500 -19.39 25.78 -8.96
C ILE A 500 -20.17 27.07 -8.93
N ASP A 501 -19.90 27.89 -7.91
CA ASP A 501 -20.45 29.24 -7.83
C ASP A 501 -19.91 30.09 -8.97
N SER A 502 -20.80 30.59 -9.82
CA SER A 502 -20.50 31.53 -10.91
C SER A 502 -20.14 32.95 -10.41
N SER A 503 -19.92 33.16 -9.11
CA SER A 503 -19.87 34.49 -8.48
C SER A 503 -18.48 34.99 -8.10
N HIS A 504 -17.39 34.27 -8.40
CA HIS A 504 -16.04 34.80 -8.17
C HIS A 504 -15.54 35.57 -9.40
N SER A 505 -16.24 36.66 -9.74
CA SER A 505 -15.65 37.76 -10.51
C SER A 505 -15.41 38.95 -9.58
N ASN A 506 -14.17 39.44 -9.56
CA ASN A 506 -13.73 40.73 -9.03
C ASN A 506 -13.62 40.91 -7.51
N THR A 507 -12.39 40.81 -7.01
CA THR A 507 -11.83 41.74 -6.01
C THR A 507 -10.32 41.96 -6.28
N GLN A 508 -9.98 42.53 -7.44
CA GLN A 508 -8.72 43.25 -7.63
C GLN A 508 -8.94 44.46 -8.54
N THR A 509 -9.73 45.43 -8.07
CA THR A 509 -9.59 46.82 -8.55
C THR A 509 -10.16 47.75 -7.49
N GLU A 510 -9.34 48.17 -6.52
CA GLU A 510 -9.46 49.48 -5.84
C GLU A 510 -8.30 49.64 -4.85
N SER A 511 -7.18 50.13 -5.37
CA SER A 511 -6.17 50.86 -4.59
C SER A 511 -5.26 51.55 -5.59
N LEU A 512 -5.72 52.68 -6.12
CA LEU A 512 -4.91 53.73 -6.76
C LEU A 512 -5.84 54.90 -7.08
N ALA A 513 -6.26 55.62 -6.04
CA ALA A 513 -6.69 57.01 -6.14
C ALA A 513 -6.83 57.61 -4.73
N SER A 514 -5.78 58.27 -4.24
CA SER A 514 -5.85 59.60 -3.62
C SER A 514 -4.62 59.87 -2.75
N THR A 515 -3.65 60.60 -3.30
CA THR A 515 -2.90 61.62 -2.56
C THR A 515 -2.50 62.69 -3.56
N ASP A 516 -3.32 63.73 -3.62
CA ASP A 516 -2.83 65.10 -3.76
C ASP A 516 -2.54 65.64 -2.35
#